data_AF-A0A7C7LJ37-F1
#
_entry.id   AF-A0A7C7LJ37-F1
#
_cell.length_a   1.000
_cell.length_b   1.000
_cell.length_c   1.000
_cell.angle_alpha   90.00
_cell.angle_beta   90.00
_cell.angle_gamma   90.00
#
_symmetry.space_group_name_H-M   'P 1'
#
loop_
_entity.id
_entity.type
_entity.pdbx_description
1 polymer ?
#
loop_
_entity_poly.entity_id
_entity_poly.type
_entity_poly.pdbx_seq_one_letter_code
_entity_poly.pdbx_strand_id
1 'polypeptide(L)'
;SWGSTYGAIRSAVERCHNKGMKVSQVHLRNIWPLPSDLKDVLSKFDKVVLPELNRGQLNRLIRAEYLIDTISLPKIQGKPYGGAELFAHFQKILNA
;
A
#
# COMPACT_ATOMS: atom_id res chain seq x y z
N SER A 1 0.25 1.87 -3.88
CA SER A 1 0.28 3.25 -3.32
C SER A 1 0.20 4.28 -4.44
N TRP A 2 0.05 5.57 -4.11
CA TRP A 2 0.02 6.68 -5.07
C TRP A 2 0.61 7.97 -4.46
N GLY A 3 1.12 8.88 -5.30
CA GLY A 3 1.65 10.18 -4.89
C GLY A 3 2.86 10.13 -3.94
N SER A 4 2.95 11.10 -3.04
CA SER A 4 4.11 11.36 -2.17
C SER A 4 4.46 10.25 -1.18
N THR A 5 3.56 9.28 -0.99
CA THR A 5 3.81 8.10 -0.13
C THR A 5 4.85 7.14 -0.69
N TYR A 6 5.23 7.26 -1.97
CA TYR A 6 6.16 6.36 -2.65
C TYR A 6 7.47 6.13 -1.89
N GLY A 7 8.16 7.19 -1.50
CA GLY A 7 9.49 7.10 -0.89
C GLY A 7 9.47 6.43 0.48
N ALA A 8 8.48 6.75 1.31
CA ALA A 8 8.31 6.13 2.62
C ALA A 8 8.03 4.62 2.51
N ILE A 9 7.16 4.23 1.57
CA ILE A 9 6.82 2.82 1.34
C ILE A 9 8.03 2.06 0.78
N ARG A 10 8.77 2.65 -0.17
CA ARG A 10 9.99 2.03 -0.71
C ARG A 10 11.00 1.75 0.39
N SER A 11 11.27 2.73 1.26
CA SER A 11 12.17 2.55 2.41
C SER A 11 11.66 1.47 3.38
N ALA A 12 10.35 1.37 3.61
CA ALA A 12 9.77 0.33 4.45
C ALA A 12 9.90 -1.06 3.84
N VAL A 13 9.70 -1.17 2.52
CA VAL A 13 9.84 -2.43 1.75
C VAL A 13 11.28 -2.90 1.75
N GLU A 14 12.25 -2.01 1.53
CA GLU A 14 13.69 -2.32 1.65
C GLU A 14 14.03 -2.86 3.06
N ARG A 15 13.47 -2.26 4.12
CA ARG A 15 13.62 -2.76 5.51
C ARG A 15 12.99 -4.14 5.71
N CYS A 16 11.83 -4.40 5.10
CA CYS A 16 11.18 -5.71 5.14
C CYS A 16 12.03 -6.78 4.44
N HIS A 17 12.57 -6.48 3.26
CA HIS A 17 13.45 -7.38 2.52
C HIS A 17 14.72 -7.70 3.31
N ASN A 18 15.33 -6.70 3.97
CA ASN A 18 16.48 -6.91 4.87
C ASN A 18 16.17 -7.81 6.07
N LYS A 19 14.89 -8.03 6.39
CA LYS A 19 14.42 -8.94 7.44
C LYS A 19 13.88 -10.27 6.88
N GLY A 20 14.07 -10.53 5.59
CA GLY A 20 13.61 -11.76 4.93
C GLY A 20 12.09 -11.83 4.71
N MET A 21 11.37 -10.72 4.87
CA MET A 21 9.92 -10.67 4.69
C MET A 21 9.55 -10.60 3.21
N LYS A 22 8.53 -11.37 2.81
CA LYS A 22 8.01 -11.41 1.43
C LYS A 22 6.98 -10.30 1.24
N VAL A 23 7.44 -9.13 0.81
CA VAL A 23 6.58 -7.99 0.48
C VAL A 23 6.90 -7.46 -0.91
N SER A 24 5.90 -6.89 -1.58
CA SER A 24 6.08 -6.22 -2.86
C SER A 24 5.34 -4.89 -2.87
N GLN A 25 5.78 -3.98 -3.72
CA GLN A 25 5.20 -2.64 -3.84
C GLN A 25 4.77 -2.37 -5.26
N VAL A 26 3.51 -1.94 -5.41
CA VAL A 26 2.99 -1.32 -6.63
C VAL A 26 2.75 0.15 -6.37
N HIS A 27 3.18 1.01 -7.28
CA HIS A 27 2.97 2.45 -7.23
C HIS A 27 2.24 2.94 -8.48
N LEU A 28 1.04 3.50 -8.28
CA LEU A 28 0.20 4.01 -9.35
C LEU A 28 0.65 5.43 -9.73
N ARG A 29 1.04 5.59 -11.00
CA ARG A 29 1.33 6.90 -11.61
C ARG A 29 0.09 7.54 -12.22
N ASN A 30 -0.84 6.73 -12.72
CA ASN A 30 -2.14 7.14 -13.22
C ASN A 30 -3.23 6.47 -12.39
N ILE A 31 -4.19 7.25 -11.89
CA ILE A 31 -5.33 6.73 -11.11
C ILE A 31 -6.52 6.44 -12.00
N TRP A 32 -6.77 7.27 -13.01
CA TRP A 32 -7.93 7.10 -13.88
C TRP A 32 -7.59 7.30 -15.36
N PRO A 33 -7.88 6.31 -16.23
CA PRO A 33 -8.34 4.97 -15.88
C PRO A 33 -7.29 4.20 -15.06
N LEU A 34 -7.74 3.26 -14.23
CA LEU A 34 -6.81 2.37 -13.53
C LEU A 34 -6.06 1.48 -14.55
N PRO A 35 -4.81 1.08 -14.26
CA PRO A 35 -4.08 0.15 -15.12
C PRO A 35 -4.86 -1.17 -15.31
N SER A 36 -4.90 -1.66 -16.55
CA SER A 36 -5.71 -2.83 -16.91
C SER A 36 -5.25 -4.13 -16.26
N ASP A 37 -3.95 -4.23 -15.93
CA ASP A 37 -3.31 -5.38 -15.29
C ASP A 37 -3.35 -5.32 -13.75
N LEU A 38 -3.77 -4.19 -13.17
CA LEU A 38 -3.69 -3.96 -11.73
C LEU A 38 -4.49 -5.00 -10.93
N LYS A 39 -5.67 -5.38 -11.42
CA LYS A 39 -6.51 -6.40 -10.78
C LYS A 39 -5.78 -7.73 -10.64
N ASP A 40 -5.18 -8.21 -11.74
CA ASP A 40 -4.48 -9.50 -11.80
C ASP A 40 -3.20 -9.49 -10.96
N VAL A 41 -2.55 -8.33 -10.84
CA VAL A 41 -1.40 -8.17 -9.95
C VAL A 41 -1.85 -8.24 -8.49
N LEU A 42 -2.88 -7.48 -8.11
CA LEU A 42 -3.35 -7.42 -6.72
C LEU A 42 -3.95 -8.74 -6.24
N SER A 43 -4.62 -9.51 -7.11
CA SER A 43 -5.24 -10.79 -6.75
C SER A 43 -4.24 -11.91 -6.42
N LYS A 44 -2.95 -11.70 -6.70
CA LYS A 44 -1.88 -12.67 -6.38
C LYS A 44 -1.34 -12.53 -4.95
N PHE A 45 -1.81 -11.55 -4.18
CA PHE A 45 -1.34 -11.28 -2.83
C PHE A 45 -2.41 -11.59 -1.79
N ASP A 46 -2.04 -12.30 -0.73
CA ASP A 46 -2.94 -12.62 0.38
C ASP A 46 -3.42 -11.37 1.13
N LYS A 47 -2.57 -10.34 1.19
CA LYS A 47 -2.81 -9.10 1.92
C LYS A 47 -2.42 -7.91 1.05
N VAL A 48 -3.39 -7.05 0.73
CA VAL A 48 -3.16 -5.80 -0.02
C VAL A 48 -3.29 -4.61 0.92
N VAL A 49 -2.17 -3.95 1.24
CA VAL A 49 -2.14 -2.80 2.14
C VAL A 49 -2.05 -1.51 1.35
N LEU A 50 -2.88 -0.51 1.71
CA LEU A 50 -2.91 0.79 1.06
C LEU A 50 -2.61 1.92 2.05
N PRO A 51 -1.34 2.32 2.18
CA PRO A 51 -0.96 3.52 2.91
C PRO A 51 -1.31 4.76 2.09
N GLU A 52 -2.12 5.66 2.65
CA GLU A 52 -2.49 6.91 2.00
C GLU A 52 -2.64 8.09 2.97
N LEU A 53 -2.33 9.30 2.48
CA LEU A 53 -2.39 10.54 3.27
C LEU A 53 -3.75 11.23 3.14
N ASN A 54 -4.82 10.44 3.21
CA ASN A 54 -6.19 10.88 2.99
C ASN A 54 -7.17 9.96 3.77
N ARG A 55 -8.47 9.97 3.44
CA ARG A 55 -9.54 9.22 4.12
C ARG A 55 -9.84 7.83 3.52
N GLY A 56 -8.93 7.22 2.77
CA GLY A 56 -9.20 5.92 2.16
C GLY A 56 -9.68 5.99 0.71
N GLN A 57 -9.37 7.07 -0.02
CA GLN A 57 -9.91 7.30 -1.36
C GLN A 57 -9.47 6.20 -2.35
N LEU A 58 -8.18 5.86 -2.37
CA LEU A 58 -7.69 4.79 -3.26
C LEU A 58 -8.22 3.43 -2.78
N ASN A 59 -8.27 3.21 -1.47
CA ASN A 59 -8.86 2.01 -0.90
C ASN A 59 -10.32 1.80 -1.37
N ARG A 60 -11.15 2.85 -1.31
CA ARG A 60 -12.53 2.79 -1.79
C ARG A 60 -12.60 2.47 -3.29
N LEU A 61 -11.76 3.12 -4.11
CA LEU A 61 -11.74 2.92 -5.55
C LEU A 61 -11.38 1.47 -5.92
N ILE A 62 -10.29 0.94 -5.35
CA ILE A 62 -9.85 -0.44 -5.63
C ILE A 62 -10.91 -1.47 -5.24
N ARG A 63 -11.55 -1.30 -4.07
CA ARG A 63 -12.61 -2.21 -3.63
C ARG A 63 -13.85 -2.13 -4.52
N ALA A 64 -14.23 -0.93 -4.97
CA ALA A 64 -15.38 -0.73 -5.84
C ALA A 64 -15.17 -1.32 -7.24
N GLU A 65 -13.98 -1.13 -7.83
CA GLU A 65 -13.69 -1.58 -9.19
C GLU A 65 -13.33 -3.07 -9.27
N TYR A 66 -12.58 -3.58 -8.28
CA TYR A 66 -11.99 -4.92 -8.37
C TYR A 66 -12.52 -5.94 -7.36
N LEU A 67 -13.33 -5.52 -6.38
CA LEU A 67 -13.85 -6.38 -5.29
C LEU A 67 -12.75 -7.11 -4.50
N ILE A 68 -11.53 -6.58 -4.50
CA ILE A 68 -10.39 -7.11 -3.74
C ILE A 68 -10.46 -6.57 -2.32
N ASP A 69 -10.32 -7.45 -1.32
CA ASP A 69 -10.23 -7.02 0.08
C ASP A 69 -8.87 -6.36 0.34
N THR A 70 -8.92 -5.13 0.84
CA THR A 70 -7.76 -4.27 1.08
C THR A 70 -7.72 -3.78 2.51
N ILE A 71 -6.52 -3.73 3.07
CA ILE A 71 -6.22 -3.18 4.39
C ILE A 71 -5.90 -1.70 4.23
N SER A 72 -6.84 -0.85 4.64
CA SER A 72 -6.70 0.60 4.61
C SER A 72 -5.75 1.08 5.72
N LEU A 73 -4.77 1.91 5.36
CA LEU A 73 -3.88 2.58 6.31
C LEU A 73 -3.88 4.09 6.02
N PRO A 74 -4.91 4.84 6.43
CA PRO A 74 -5.02 6.27 6.20
C PRO A 74 -4.29 7.09 7.29
N LYS A 75 -3.66 8.22 6.91
CA LYS A 75 -3.07 9.19 7.85
C LYS A 75 -3.42 10.62 7.45
N ILE A 76 -4.01 11.36 8.39
CA ILE A 76 -4.50 12.74 8.19
C ILE A 76 -4.02 13.62 9.35
N GLN A 77 -2.70 13.66 9.53
CA GLN A 77 -2.04 14.36 10.64
C GLN A 77 -1.19 15.54 10.17
N GLY A 78 -1.30 15.93 8.88
CA GLY A 78 -0.45 16.96 8.28
C GLY A 78 1.04 16.57 8.17
N LYS A 79 1.38 15.30 8.44
CA LYS A 79 2.74 14.77 8.37
C LYS A 79 2.77 13.54 7.44
N PRO A 80 3.79 13.40 6.58
CA PRO A 80 3.95 12.21 5.76
C PRO A 80 4.23 10.96 6.61
N TYR A 81 4.15 9.80 5.97
CA TYR A 81 4.61 8.55 6.57
C TYR A 81 6.13 8.52 6.67
N GLY A 82 6.64 7.98 7.78
CA GLY A 82 8.03 7.57 7.90
C GLY A 82 8.26 6.14 7.40
N GLY A 83 9.43 5.83 6.85
CA GLY A 83 9.77 4.47 6.43
C GLY A 83 9.80 3.46 7.59
N ALA A 84 10.28 3.88 8.77
CA ALA A 84 10.27 3.04 9.97
C ALA A 84 8.86 2.82 10.54
N GLU A 85 8.00 3.85 10.45
CA GLU A 85 6.58 3.77 10.84
C GLU A 85 5.84 2.73 9.99
N LEU A 86 5.97 2.82 8.66
CA LEU A 86 5.35 1.87 7.74
C LEU A 86 5.91 0.45 7.88
N PHE A 87 7.21 0.30 8.11
CA PHE A 87 7.82 -1.00 8.39
C PHE A 87 7.17 -1.68 9.60
N ALA A 88 6.97 -0.95 10.71
CA ALA A 88 6.32 -1.50 11.90
C ALA A 88 4.87 -1.92 11.62
N HIS A 89 4.13 -1.14 10.81
CA HIS A 89 2.79 -1.51 10.38
C HIS A 89 2.78 -2.78 9.51
N PHE A 90 3.67 -2.89 8.52
CA PHE A 90 3.75 -4.05 7.64
C PHE A 90 4.11 -5.32 8.43
N GLN A 91 5.07 -5.22 9.36
CA GLN A 91 5.43 -6.33 10.23
C GLN A 91 4.24 -6.82 11.07
N LYS A 92 3.46 -5.89 11.64
CA LYS A 92 2.25 -6.23 12.40
C LYS A 92 1.20 -6.92 11.52
N ILE A 93 1.01 -6.44 10.30
CA ILE A 93 0.03 -7.00 9.35
C ILE A 93 0.45 -8.40 8.88
N LEU A 94 1.75 -8.64 8.62
CA LEU A 94 2.22 -9.96 8.20
C LEU A 94 2.04 -11.01 9.31
N ASN A 95 2.25 -10.62 10.56
CA ASN A 95 2.19 -11.53 11.72
C ASN A 95 0.78 -11.73 12.31
N ALA A 96 -0.21 -10.98 11.84
CA ALA A 96 -1.61 -11.11 12.24
C ALA A 96 -2.33 -12.18 11.40
#